data_AF-K9YNW7-F1
#
_entry.id   AF-K9YNW7-F1
#
_cell.length_a   1.000
_cell.length_b   1.000
_cell.length_c   1.000
_cell.angle_alpha   90.00
_cell.angle_beta   90.00
_cell.angle_gamma   90.00
#
_symmetry.space_group_name_H-M   'P 1'
#
loop_
_entity.id
_entity.type
_entity.pdbx_description
1 polymer ?
#
loop_
_entity_poly.entity_id
_entity_poly.type
_entity_poly.pdbx_seq_one_letter_code
_entity_poly.pdbx_strand_id
1 'polypeptide(L)'
;MTDKKRKIPSSYLWLMVILLLLTIIGVFPGYLRGGNWEWSQENQPSNMRLINRLRNEPILVENWQLSERHRLRLSGKTWYWQRMEQNGQQMSLLIHPQPYYKDKPSVEWTDLQGLNVHGSFCLQTISETLSLSPAELEIESSAETIADLISQKDVSRDTLNSILESLPPSCSRAFTIRNIDNQEVIIPLVDAQDWSTDSQNIITFETENNTNITALFERGWNQNNTVAMVNWYAWQDGGHYKPSRWFLRDLQSQIRGDRTGWVAISLRLYISPLEEIQSREEEITIIAQKVQKQIMEKIN
;
A
#
# COMPACT_ATOMS: atom_id res chain seq x y z
N MET A 1 -31.09 16.79 63.70
CA MET A 1 -30.69 16.20 62.41
C MET A 1 -31.73 16.60 61.36
N THR A 2 -31.46 17.63 60.57
CA THR A 2 -32.33 18.04 59.46
C THR A 2 -31.59 17.82 58.16
N ASP A 3 -32.02 16.78 57.45
CA ASP A 3 -31.47 16.33 56.17
C ASP A 3 -31.82 17.35 55.08
N LYS A 4 -30.80 18.04 54.57
CA LYS A 4 -30.94 19.10 53.57
C LYS A 4 -31.00 18.44 52.20
N LYS A 5 -32.21 18.11 51.73
CA LYS A 5 -32.45 17.61 50.36
C LYS A 5 -31.81 18.56 49.34
N ARG A 6 -30.68 18.15 48.76
CA ARG A 6 -30.02 18.85 47.65
C ARG A 6 -30.96 18.85 46.45
N LYS A 7 -31.48 20.03 46.09
CA LYS A 7 -32.27 20.22 44.86
C LYS A 7 -31.35 20.05 43.66
N ILE A 8 -31.72 19.18 42.74
CA ILE A 8 -31.00 18.98 41.47
C ILE A 8 -31.09 20.30 40.67
N PRO A 9 -29.97 20.85 40.20
CA PRO A 9 -29.99 22.08 39.41
C PRO A 9 -30.74 21.88 38.10
N SER A 10 -31.49 22.90 37.66
CA SER A 10 -32.32 22.86 36.44
C SER A 10 -31.54 22.52 35.16
N SER A 11 -30.23 22.79 35.14
CA SER A 11 -29.33 22.42 34.04
C SER A 11 -29.20 20.90 33.87
N TYR A 12 -29.19 20.13 34.97
CA TYR A 12 -29.14 18.67 34.91
C TYR A 12 -30.46 18.08 34.42
N LEU A 13 -31.58 18.73 34.76
CA LEU A 13 -32.90 18.38 34.23
C LEU A 13 -32.96 18.60 32.72
N TRP A 14 -32.45 19.72 32.23
CA TRP A 14 -32.33 19.99 30.80
C TRP A 14 -31.41 19.00 30.07
N LEU A 15 -30.26 18.68 30.67
CA LEU A 15 -29.31 17.73 30.11
C LEU A 15 -29.92 16.33 30.05
N MET A 16 -30.68 15.92 31.06
CA MET A 16 -31.44 14.66 31.03
C MET A 16 -32.51 14.63 29.95
N VAL A 17 -33.25 15.72 29.75
CA VAL A 17 -34.26 15.81 28.69
C VAL A 17 -33.60 15.71 27.31
N ILE A 18 -32.49 16.41 27.08
CA ILE A 18 -31.73 16.33 25.82
C ILE A 18 -31.19 14.92 25.60
N LEU A 19 -30.62 14.29 26.63
CA LEU A 19 -30.11 12.92 26.56
C LEU A 19 -31.24 11.95 26.22
N LEU A 20 -32.39 12.07 26.88
CA LEU A 20 -33.56 11.24 26.63
C LEU A 20 -34.06 11.42 25.19
N LEU A 21 -34.11 12.65 24.70
CA LEU A 21 -34.54 12.97 23.34
C LEU A 21 -33.58 12.40 22.29
N LEU A 22 -32.27 12.48 22.53
CA LEU A 22 -31.25 11.84 21.68
C LEU A 22 -31.39 10.31 21.68
N THR A 23 -31.69 9.69 22.82
CA THR A 23 -31.92 8.24 22.87
C THR A 23 -33.19 7.81 22.15
N ILE A 24 -34.28 8.59 22.26
CA ILE A 24 -35.54 8.28 21.58
C ILE A 24 -35.39 8.42 20.07
N ILE A 25 -34.66 9.42 19.58
CA ILE A 25 -34.45 9.61 18.14
C ILE A 25 -33.42 8.62 17.58
N GLY A 26 -32.34 8.34 18.31
CA GLY A 26 -31.24 7.50 17.83
C GLY A 26 -31.43 6.00 18.04
N VAL A 27 -31.99 5.59 19.18
CA VAL A 27 -32.03 4.18 19.62
C VAL A 27 -33.41 3.55 19.39
N PHE A 28 -34.49 4.28 19.63
CA PHE A 28 -35.83 3.71 19.59
C PHE A 28 -36.28 3.19 18.20
N PRO A 29 -35.96 3.85 17.07
CA PRO A 29 -36.41 3.39 15.75
C PRO A 29 -35.83 2.04 15.34
N GLY A 30 -34.58 1.74 15.71
CA GLY A 30 -33.92 0.48 15.34
C GLY A 30 -34.43 -0.74 16.12
N TYR A 31 -34.82 -0.54 17.38
CA TYR A 31 -35.45 -1.61 18.18
C TYR A 31 -36.83 -2.00 17.65
N LEU A 32 -37.65 -1.03 17.20
CA LEU A 32 -38.96 -1.31 16.60
C LEU A 32 -38.86 -1.95 15.20
N ARG A 33 -37.75 -1.72 14.48
CA ARG A 33 -37.45 -2.33 13.16
C ARG A 33 -36.77 -3.70 13.25
N GLY A 34 -36.80 -4.35 14.42
CA GLY A 34 -36.27 -5.70 14.61
C GLY A 34 -34.75 -5.79 14.64
N GLY A 35 -34.05 -4.72 15.06
CA GLY A 35 -32.58 -4.70 15.11
C GLY A 35 -31.90 -4.43 13.76
N ASN A 36 -32.66 -4.13 12.71
CA ASN A 36 -32.14 -3.63 11.44
C ASN A 36 -31.79 -2.15 11.58
N TRP A 37 -30.65 -1.89 12.20
CA TRP A 37 -30.09 -0.55 12.27
C TRP A 37 -29.53 -0.16 10.90
N GLU A 38 -29.94 1.00 10.38
CA GLU A 38 -29.34 1.55 9.15
C GLU A 38 -27.82 1.74 9.30
N TRP A 39 -27.31 1.98 10.51
CA TRP A 39 -25.87 2.03 10.81
C TRP A 39 -25.20 0.66 10.95
N SER A 40 -25.96 -0.44 11.07
CA SER A 40 -25.39 -1.80 11.13
C SER A 40 -25.10 -2.37 9.74
N GLN A 41 -25.82 -1.90 8.72
CA GLN A 41 -25.57 -2.25 7.33
C GLN A 41 -24.61 -1.23 6.73
N GLU A 42 -23.33 -1.50 6.90
CA GLU A 42 -22.29 -0.72 6.26
C GLU A 42 -22.35 -0.95 4.75
N ASN A 43 -22.83 0.06 4.00
CA ASN A 43 -22.96 -0.02 2.55
C ASN A 43 -21.60 -0.34 1.90
N GLN A 44 -21.61 -1.11 0.81
CA GLN A 44 -20.42 -1.37 0.03
C GLN A 44 -20.16 -0.19 -0.92
N PRO A 45 -18.89 0.25 -1.14
CA PRO A 45 -18.59 1.23 -2.18
C PRO A 45 -19.17 0.77 -3.52
N SER A 46 -19.92 1.64 -4.18
CA SER A 46 -20.51 1.39 -5.50
C SER A 46 -19.46 0.90 -6.52
N ASN A 47 -18.23 1.39 -6.38
CA ASN A 47 -17.08 1.07 -7.23
C ASN A 47 -16.27 -0.17 -6.78
N MET A 48 -16.69 -0.93 -5.77
CA MET A 48 -15.87 -2.03 -5.24
C MET A 48 -15.57 -3.14 -6.28
N ARG A 49 -16.53 -3.42 -7.17
CA ARG A 49 -16.30 -4.36 -8.30
C ARG A 49 -15.18 -3.85 -9.23
N LEU A 50 -15.14 -2.54 -9.43
CA LEU A 50 -14.21 -1.84 -10.31
C LEU A 50 -12.81 -1.82 -9.70
N ILE A 51 -12.70 -1.54 -8.40
CA ILE A 51 -11.46 -1.66 -7.60
C ILE A 51 -10.90 -3.09 -7.64
N ASN A 52 -11.77 -4.10 -7.59
CA ASN A 52 -11.34 -5.50 -7.67
C ASN A 52 -10.73 -5.87 -9.02
N ARG A 53 -11.11 -5.19 -10.13
CA ARG A 53 -10.50 -5.43 -11.44
C ARG A 53 -9.02 -5.06 -11.48
N LEU A 54 -8.60 -4.06 -10.68
CA LEU A 54 -7.21 -3.61 -10.59
C LEU A 54 -6.25 -4.73 -10.13
N ARG A 55 -6.77 -5.76 -9.46
CA ARG A 55 -6.00 -6.94 -9.04
C ARG A 55 -5.52 -7.78 -10.21
N ASN A 56 -6.26 -7.78 -11.31
CA ASN A 56 -6.03 -8.66 -12.46
C ASN A 56 -5.65 -7.87 -13.73
N GLU A 57 -6.03 -6.60 -13.83
CA GLU A 57 -5.80 -5.76 -15.01
C GLU A 57 -4.63 -4.80 -14.84
N PRO A 58 -3.73 -4.66 -15.83
CA PRO A 58 -2.59 -3.76 -15.71
C PRO A 58 -2.99 -2.30 -15.80
N ILE A 59 -2.24 -1.47 -15.08
CA ILE A 59 -2.26 -0.02 -15.26
C ILE A 59 -1.31 0.31 -16.40
N LEU A 60 -1.85 0.75 -17.53
CA LEU A 60 -1.07 1.10 -18.71
C LEU A 60 -0.80 2.60 -18.67
N VAL A 61 0.47 2.99 -18.57
CA VAL A 61 0.86 4.40 -18.62
C VAL A 61 1.28 4.74 -20.05
N GLU A 62 0.70 5.80 -20.61
CA GLU A 62 1.01 6.23 -21.97
C GLU A 62 2.52 6.48 -22.16
N ASN A 63 3.08 5.92 -23.23
CA ASN A 63 4.51 5.93 -23.59
C ASN A 63 5.44 5.08 -22.71
N TRP A 64 4.88 4.28 -21.80
CA TRP A 64 5.62 3.33 -20.97
C TRP A 64 5.26 1.90 -21.35
N GLN A 65 6.27 1.09 -21.67
CA GLN A 65 6.07 -0.32 -21.97
C GLN A 65 6.08 -1.14 -20.69
N LEU A 66 5.03 -1.93 -20.47
CA LEU A 66 4.98 -2.88 -19.36
C LEU A 66 5.94 -4.04 -19.64
N SER A 67 6.97 -4.17 -18.82
CA SER A 67 7.95 -5.25 -18.91
C SER A 67 7.61 -6.42 -17.99
N GLU A 68 7.18 -6.14 -16.77
CA GLU A 68 6.92 -7.17 -15.75
C GLU A 68 5.70 -6.82 -14.91
N ARG A 69 4.98 -7.83 -14.43
CA ARG A 69 3.94 -7.68 -13.41
C ARG A 69 3.91 -8.88 -12.49
N HIS A 70 3.89 -8.61 -11.19
CA HIS A 70 3.80 -9.63 -10.17
C HIS A 70 2.86 -9.23 -9.03
N ARG A 71 2.34 -10.24 -8.34
CA ARG A 71 1.69 -10.06 -7.03
C ARG A 71 2.76 -10.32 -5.98
N LEU A 72 2.81 -9.47 -4.97
CA LEU A 72 3.75 -9.63 -3.86
C LEU A 72 3.12 -9.24 -2.52
N ARG A 73 3.57 -9.85 -1.43
CA ARG A 73 3.13 -9.52 -0.07
C ARG A 73 4.18 -8.60 0.58
N LEU A 74 3.77 -7.41 1.05
CA LEU A 74 4.62 -6.44 1.76
C LEU A 74 3.87 -5.91 2.99
N SER A 75 4.53 -5.87 4.15
CA SER A 75 3.93 -5.42 5.42
C SER A 75 2.55 -6.04 5.68
N GLY A 76 2.46 -7.37 5.48
CA GLY A 76 1.21 -8.14 5.61
C GLY A 76 0.12 -7.85 4.56
N LYS A 77 0.35 -6.93 3.62
CA LYS A 77 -0.61 -6.51 2.57
C LYS A 77 -0.23 -7.09 1.21
N THR A 78 -1.24 -7.35 0.38
CA THR A 78 -1.01 -7.82 -1.00
C THR A 78 -0.90 -6.63 -1.96
N TRP A 79 0.25 -6.47 -2.57
CA TRP A 79 0.55 -5.46 -3.58
C TRP A 79 0.62 -6.09 -4.97
N TYR A 80 0.30 -5.31 -5.97
CA TYR A 80 0.51 -5.64 -7.37
C TYR A 80 1.56 -4.69 -7.89
N TRP A 81 2.71 -5.26 -8.23
CA TRP A 81 3.86 -4.53 -8.73
C TRP A 81 3.94 -4.66 -10.24
N GLN A 82 4.28 -3.56 -10.90
CA GLN A 82 4.50 -3.49 -12.33
C GLN A 82 5.83 -2.78 -12.59
N ARG A 83 6.65 -3.34 -13.46
CA ARG A 83 7.84 -2.68 -14.02
C ARG A 83 7.51 -2.16 -15.39
N MET A 84 7.92 -0.93 -15.66
CA MET A 84 7.71 -0.28 -16.94
C MET A 84 8.99 0.41 -17.39
N GLU A 85 9.18 0.48 -18.71
CA GLU A 85 10.37 1.08 -19.31
C GLU A 85 10.01 2.06 -20.42
N GLN A 86 10.78 3.14 -20.52
CA GLN A 86 10.68 4.15 -21.57
C GLN A 86 12.07 4.73 -21.84
N ASN A 87 12.59 4.60 -23.07
CA ASN A 87 13.88 5.22 -23.48
C ASN A 87 15.07 4.91 -22.55
N GLY A 88 15.13 3.70 -21.98
CA GLY A 88 16.17 3.32 -21.00
C GLY A 88 15.90 3.79 -19.56
N GLN A 89 14.88 4.63 -19.35
CA GLN A 89 14.37 4.98 -18.03
C GLN A 89 13.48 3.85 -17.52
N GLN A 90 13.68 3.48 -16.25
CA GLN A 90 12.90 2.45 -15.58
C GLN A 90 11.99 3.07 -14.54
N MET A 91 10.76 2.56 -14.45
CA MET A 91 9.86 2.87 -13.35
C MET A 91 9.19 1.61 -12.81
N SER A 92 8.80 1.69 -11.55
CA SER A 92 7.93 0.70 -10.93
C SER A 92 6.70 1.34 -10.32
N LEU A 93 5.58 0.65 -10.46
CA LEU A 93 4.30 1.02 -9.89
C LEU A 93 3.84 -0.09 -8.97
N LEU A 94 3.60 0.22 -7.70
CA LEU A 94 2.95 -0.67 -6.77
C LEU A 94 1.55 -0.14 -6.49
N ILE A 95 0.56 -1.04 -6.59
CA ILE A 95 -0.82 -0.74 -6.21
C ILE A 95 -1.30 -1.73 -5.15
N HIS A 96 -2.00 -1.21 -4.15
CA HIS A 96 -2.74 -1.99 -3.17
C HIS A 96 -4.21 -1.56 -3.20
N PRO A 97 -5.03 -2.21 -4.05
CA PRO A 97 -6.47 -2.00 -4.05
C PRO A 97 -7.07 -2.46 -2.72
N GLN A 98 -8.09 -1.74 -2.24
CA GLN A 98 -8.84 -2.12 -1.05
C GLN A 98 -9.20 -3.62 -1.05
N PRO A 99 -8.77 -4.41 -0.05
CA PRO A 99 -8.99 -5.86 -0.05
C PRO A 99 -10.47 -6.24 0.19
N TYR A 100 -11.10 -5.59 1.15
CA TYR A 100 -12.50 -5.77 1.48
C TYR A 100 -13.19 -4.43 1.68
N TYR A 101 -14.50 -4.35 1.44
CA TYR A 101 -15.23 -3.07 1.40
C TYR A 101 -15.26 -2.32 2.75
N LYS A 102 -14.96 -3.00 3.85
CA LYS A 102 -14.82 -2.40 5.19
C LYS A 102 -13.38 -2.02 5.54
N ASP A 103 -12.40 -2.48 4.76
CA ASP A 103 -11.00 -2.20 5.03
C ASP A 103 -10.71 -0.72 4.82
N LYS A 104 -9.99 -0.15 5.77
CA LYS A 104 -9.61 1.26 5.78
C LYS A 104 -8.16 1.42 5.29
N PRO A 105 -7.81 2.57 4.69
CA PRO A 105 -6.43 2.88 4.35
C PRO A 105 -5.54 2.75 5.59
N SER A 106 -4.48 1.96 5.47
CA SER A 106 -3.59 1.57 6.58
C SER A 106 -2.19 1.20 6.10
N VAL A 107 -1.79 1.71 4.93
CA VAL A 107 -0.40 1.64 4.46
C VAL A 107 0.40 2.70 5.20
N GLU A 108 1.43 2.24 5.90
CA GLU A 108 2.52 3.08 6.40
C GLU A 108 3.51 3.26 5.26
N TRP A 109 3.63 4.48 4.73
CA TRP A 109 4.49 4.73 3.56
C TRP A 109 5.97 4.48 3.86
N THR A 110 6.36 4.62 5.14
CA THR A 110 7.69 4.25 5.65
C THR A 110 8.03 2.78 5.40
N ASP A 111 7.05 1.88 5.48
CA ASP A 111 7.27 0.45 5.23
C ASP A 111 7.64 0.20 3.77
N LEU A 112 7.17 1.05 2.85
CA LEU A 112 7.50 0.93 1.43
C LEU A 112 8.88 1.48 1.09
N GLN A 113 9.43 2.37 1.93
CA GLN A 113 10.71 3.00 1.67
C GLN A 113 11.80 1.93 1.58
N GLY A 114 11.98 1.09 2.61
CA GLY A 114 13.06 0.08 2.67
C GLY A 114 13.00 -1.06 1.66
N LEU A 115 11.95 -1.13 0.82
CA LEU A 115 11.67 -2.34 0.05
C LEU A 115 12.42 -2.37 -1.27
N ASN A 116 13.36 -3.31 -1.36
CA ASN A 116 13.77 -3.88 -2.63
C ASN A 116 12.62 -4.77 -3.16
N VAL A 117 11.82 -4.22 -4.06
CA VAL A 117 10.63 -4.90 -4.62
C VAL A 117 11.02 -6.17 -5.38
N HIS A 118 12.18 -6.16 -6.06
CA HIS A 118 12.72 -7.34 -6.71
C HIS A 118 13.10 -8.41 -5.67
N GLY A 119 13.81 -8.02 -4.60
CA GLY A 119 14.13 -8.91 -3.49
C GLY A 119 12.90 -9.58 -2.88
N SER A 120 11.89 -8.77 -2.54
CA SER A 120 10.65 -9.25 -1.90
C SER A 120 9.89 -10.27 -2.76
N PHE A 121 9.81 -10.03 -4.08
CA PHE A 121 9.19 -10.98 -5.01
C PHE A 121 9.96 -12.31 -5.09
N CYS A 122 11.29 -12.24 -5.08
CA CYS A 122 12.13 -13.44 -5.12
C CYS A 122 12.01 -14.25 -3.83
N LEU A 123 11.99 -13.61 -2.66
CA LEU A 123 11.76 -14.29 -1.38
C LEU A 123 10.41 -14.99 -1.33
N GLN A 124 9.36 -14.34 -1.83
CA GLN A 124 8.04 -14.97 -1.92
C GLN A 124 8.03 -16.17 -2.88
N THR A 125 8.66 -16.05 -4.04
CA THR A 125 8.74 -17.17 -5.01
C THR A 125 9.48 -18.37 -4.42
N ILE A 126 10.58 -18.12 -3.70
CA ILE A 126 11.34 -19.15 -2.97
C ILE A 126 10.48 -19.79 -1.88
N SER A 127 9.75 -18.98 -1.09
CA SER A 127 8.84 -19.44 -0.05
C SER A 127 7.77 -20.39 -0.58
N GLU A 128 7.08 -19.97 -1.65
CA GLU A 128 6.01 -20.74 -2.28
C GLU A 128 6.56 -22.06 -2.85
N THR A 129 7.72 -22.01 -3.49
CA THR A 129 8.40 -23.21 -4.05
C THR A 129 8.83 -24.18 -2.94
N LEU A 130 9.28 -23.67 -1.80
CA LEU A 130 9.72 -24.47 -0.64
C LEU A 130 8.59 -24.83 0.33
N SER A 131 7.35 -24.39 0.06
CA SER A 131 6.20 -24.54 0.96
C SER A 131 6.52 -24.11 2.40
N LEU A 132 7.23 -22.98 2.56
CA LEU A 132 7.53 -22.40 3.87
C LEU A 132 6.29 -21.71 4.44
N SER A 133 6.08 -21.79 5.75
CA SER A 133 4.91 -21.18 6.40
C SER A 133 4.97 -19.65 6.30
N PRO A 134 3.84 -18.94 6.08
CA PRO A 134 3.81 -17.47 6.10
C PRO A 134 4.30 -16.83 7.41
N ALA A 135 4.30 -17.58 8.52
CA ALA A 135 4.81 -17.12 9.82
C ALA A 135 6.34 -17.27 9.95
N GLU A 136 6.98 -18.04 9.07
CA GLU A 136 8.45 -18.22 9.05
C GLU A 136 9.14 -17.17 8.18
N LEU A 137 8.36 -16.36 7.45
CA LEU A 137 8.81 -15.35 6.49
C LEU A 137 7.98 -14.07 6.66
N GLU A 138 8.03 -13.47 7.85
CA GLU A 138 7.85 -12.03 7.92
C GLU A 138 9.01 -11.39 7.14
N ILE A 139 8.67 -10.51 6.19
CA ILE A 139 9.54 -9.95 5.14
C ILE A 139 10.71 -9.11 5.70
N GLU A 140 10.86 -9.06 7.02
CA GLU A 140 12.02 -8.52 7.74
C GLU A 140 13.15 -9.56 7.93
N SER A 141 12.93 -10.82 7.55
CA SER A 141 13.97 -11.84 7.65
C SER A 141 15.04 -11.59 6.59
N SER A 142 16.18 -11.05 7.02
CA SER A 142 17.39 -10.89 6.20
C SER A 142 17.70 -12.17 5.41
N ALA A 143 18.48 -12.07 4.34
CA ALA A 143 18.90 -13.27 3.59
C ALA A 143 19.63 -14.31 4.48
N GLU A 144 20.19 -13.86 5.61
CA GLU A 144 20.78 -14.68 6.67
C GLU A 144 19.74 -15.64 7.28
N THR A 145 18.51 -15.17 7.52
CA THR A 145 17.42 -15.98 8.08
C THR A 145 16.94 -17.05 7.10
N ILE A 146 16.98 -16.77 5.79
CA ILE A 146 16.58 -17.74 4.76
C ILE A 146 17.68 -18.77 4.52
N ALA A 147 18.95 -18.37 4.57
CA ALA A 147 20.07 -19.31 4.57
C ALA A 147 20.01 -20.25 5.77
N ASP A 148 19.67 -19.73 6.95
CA ASP A 148 19.46 -20.53 8.16
C ASP A 148 18.24 -21.46 8.06
N LEU A 149 17.11 -20.99 7.51
CA LEU A 149 15.92 -21.82 7.26
C LEU A 149 16.19 -22.95 6.25
N ILE A 150 16.97 -22.68 5.20
CA ILE A 150 17.38 -23.68 4.19
C ILE A 150 18.37 -24.70 4.79
N SER A 151 19.33 -24.22 5.59
CA SER A 151 20.27 -25.04 6.36
C SER A 151 19.54 -25.99 7.33
N GLN A 152 18.49 -25.51 7.99
CA GLN A 152 17.69 -26.31 8.92
C GLN A 152 16.79 -27.35 8.21
N LYS A 153 16.49 -27.19 6.92
CA LYS A 153 15.55 -28.06 6.18
C LYS A 153 16.19 -29.22 5.41
N ASP A 154 17.51 -29.44 5.52
CA ASP A 154 18.24 -30.54 4.84
C ASP A 154 17.88 -30.64 3.33
N VAL A 155 17.82 -29.48 2.67
CA VAL A 155 17.43 -29.38 1.25
C VAL A 155 18.56 -29.87 0.36
N SER A 156 18.30 -30.88 -0.47
CA SER A 156 19.32 -31.44 -1.36
C SER A 156 19.86 -30.40 -2.34
N ARG A 157 21.14 -30.53 -2.71
CA ARG A 157 21.84 -29.61 -3.63
C ARG A 157 21.17 -29.52 -5.01
N ASP A 158 20.60 -30.62 -5.50
CA ASP A 158 19.87 -30.69 -6.77
C ASP A 158 18.52 -29.96 -6.70
N THR A 159 17.84 -30.05 -5.54
CA THR A 159 16.64 -29.26 -5.27
C THR A 159 16.96 -27.77 -5.25
N LEU A 160 18.08 -27.38 -4.62
CA LEU A 160 18.51 -25.99 -4.56
C LEU A 160 18.86 -25.42 -5.94
N ASN A 161 19.59 -26.17 -6.76
CA ASN A 161 19.93 -25.77 -8.13
C ASN A 161 18.68 -25.67 -9.01
N SER A 162 17.75 -26.63 -8.91
CA SER A 162 16.48 -26.58 -9.63
C SER A 162 15.64 -25.36 -9.23
N ILE A 163 15.68 -24.98 -7.94
CA ILE A 163 15.03 -23.75 -7.46
C ILE A 163 15.70 -22.52 -8.07
N LEU A 164 17.03 -22.42 -7.99
CA LEU A 164 17.79 -21.29 -8.54
C LEU A 164 17.59 -21.12 -10.05
N GLU A 165 17.50 -22.22 -10.80
CA GLU A 165 17.20 -22.22 -12.24
C GLU A 165 15.75 -21.85 -12.56
N SER A 166 14.82 -22.12 -11.63
CA SER A 166 13.40 -21.76 -11.75
C SER A 166 13.11 -20.30 -11.38
N LEU A 167 14.07 -19.60 -10.76
CA LEU A 167 13.85 -18.22 -10.34
C LEU A 167 13.79 -17.28 -11.56
N PRO A 168 12.87 -16.31 -11.56
CA PRO A 168 12.80 -15.29 -12.60
C PRO A 168 14.14 -14.57 -12.79
N PRO A 169 14.49 -14.11 -14.00
CA PRO A 169 15.74 -13.38 -14.25
C PRO A 169 15.94 -12.16 -13.33
N SER A 170 14.84 -11.54 -12.89
CA SER A 170 14.82 -10.45 -11.92
C SER A 170 15.39 -10.82 -10.53
N CYS A 171 15.49 -12.12 -10.22
CA CYS A 171 16.02 -12.66 -8.98
C CYS A 171 17.52 -12.92 -8.99
N SER A 172 18.16 -13.00 -10.15
CA SER A 172 19.62 -13.22 -10.29
C SER A 172 20.50 -12.13 -9.65
N ARG A 173 19.90 -11.04 -9.14
CA ARG A 173 20.57 -9.87 -8.55
C ARG A 173 20.07 -9.53 -7.13
N ALA A 174 19.27 -10.42 -6.52
CA ALA A 174 18.49 -10.09 -5.32
C ALA A 174 19.02 -10.72 -4.01
N PHE A 175 19.90 -11.72 -4.07
CA PHE A 175 20.37 -12.46 -2.90
C PHE A 175 21.88 -12.69 -2.91
N THR A 176 22.49 -12.82 -1.72
CA THR A 176 23.89 -13.25 -1.65
C THR A 176 23.98 -14.75 -1.89
N ILE A 177 24.61 -15.18 -2.98
CA ILE A 177 25.08 -16.56 -3.11
C ILE A 177 26.52 -16.56 -2.60
N ARG A 178 26.80 -17.29 -1.52
CA ARG A 178 28.16 -17.57 -1.08
C ARG A 178 28.57 -18.98 -1.48
N ASN A 179 29.82 -19.13 -1.88
CA ASN A 179 30.40 -20.44 -2.02
C ASN A 179 30.60 -21.05 -0.61
N ILE A 180 30.03 -22.24 -0.38
CA ILE A 180 30.04 -22.93 0.92
C ILE A 180 31.46 -23.26 1.39
N ASP A 181 32.37 -23.55 0.45
CA ASP A 181 33.70 -24.06 0.74
C ASP A 181 34.71 -22.96 1.07
N ASN A 182 34.53 -21.75 0.50
CA ASN A 182 35.48 -20.64 0.67
C ASN A 182 34.83 -19.32 1.16
N GLN A 183 33.51 -19.32 1.41
CA GLN A 183 32.73 -18.18 1.89
C GLN A 183 32.74 -16.94 0.97
N GLU A 184 33.22 -17.09 -0.27
CA GLU A 184 33.34 -16.01 -1.25
C GLU A 184 31.97 -15.61 -1.78
N VAL A 185 31.72 -14.29 -1.84
CA VAL A 185 30.47 -13.71 -2.32
C VAL A 185 30.44 -13.77 -3.85
N ILE A 186 29.60 -14.65 -4.40
CA ILE A 186 29.44 -14.83 -5.85
C ILE A 186 28.48 -13.77 -6.43
N ILE A 187 27.47 -13.37 -5.65
CA ILE A 187 26.50 -12.31 -5.97
C ILE A 187 26.22 -11.58 -4.66
N PRO A 188 26.20 -10.23 -4.57
CA PRO A 188 25.92 -9.52 -3.32
C PRO A 188 24.41 -9.34 -3.03
N LEU A 189 24.03 -9.38 -1.75
CA LEU A 189 22.70 -8.99 -1.24
C LEU A 189 22.57 -7.47 -1.29
N VAL A 190 21.40 -6.99 -1.72
CA VAL A 190 21.00 -5.60 -1.49
C VAL A 190 19.99 -5.63 -0.36
N ASP A 191 20.49 -5.47 0.86
CA ASP A 191 19.68 -5.56 2.07
C ASP A 191 18.66 -4.42 2.12
N ALA A 192 17.46 -4.70 2.63
CA ALA A 192 16.47 -3.65 2.92
C ALA A 192 17.00 -2.65 3.97
N GLN A 193 18.00 -3.09 4.74
CA GLN A 193 18.65 -2.33 5.81
C GLN A 193 19.63 -1.24 5.31
N ASP A 194 20.03 -1.28 4.04
CA ASP A 194 20.86 -0.25 3.38
C ASP A 194 20.03 0.89 2.77
N TRP A 195 18.71 0.87 2.97
CA TRP A 195 17.84 1.89 2.41
C TRP A 195 17.85 3.15 3.27
N SER A 196 18.08 4.29 2.63
CA SER A 196 17.98 5.61 3.25
C SER A 196 16.99 6.47 2.48
N THR A 197 16.30 7.36 3.19
CA THR A 197 15.37 8.33 2.61
C THR A 197 15.71 9.75 3.00
N ASP A 198 15.39 10.68 2.11
CA ASP A 198 15.44 12.11 2.38
C ASP A 198 14.43 12.88 1.53
N SER A 199 14.46 14.20 1.69
CA SER A 199 13.74 15.15 0.83
C SER A 199 12.25 14.85 0.73
N GLN A 200 11.59 14.73 1.89
CA GLN A 200 10.14 14.56 1.97
C GLN A 200 9.43 15.88 1.67
N ASN A 201 8.92 15.98 0.44
CA ASN A 201 8.11 17.11 -0.03
C ASN A 201 6.67 16.66 -0.25
N ILE A 202 5.75 17.63 -0.19
CA ILE A 202 4.35 17.40 -0.55
C ILE A 202 4.13 18.03 -1.92
N ILE A 203 3.79 17.21 -2.90
CA ILE A 203 3.42 17.68 -4.23
C ILE A 203 1.90 17.66 -4.39
N THR A 204 1.38 18.62 -5.14
CA THR A 204 -0.04 18.65 -5.51
C THR A 204 -0.15 18.70 -7.02
N PHE A 205 -0.99 17.84 -7.56
CA PHE A 205 -1.27 17.82 -8.98
C PHE A 205 -2.76 17.67 -9.24
N GLU A 206 -3.20 18.22 -10.36
CA GLU A 206 -4.59 18.17 -10.77
C GLU A 206 -4.76 17.16 -11.90
N THR A 207 -5.89 16.44 -11.89
CA THR A 207 -6.31 15.64 -13.05
C THR A 207 -7.06 16.51 -14.06
N GLU A 208 -7.28 15.99 -15.27
CA GLU A 208 -8.11 16.63 -16.31
C GLU A 208 -9.52 17.04 -15.83
N ASN A 209 -10.07 16.35 -14.82
CA ASN A 209 -11.37 16.68 -14.20
C ASN A 209 -11.27 17.72 -13.06
N ASN A 210 -10.19 18.51 -12.99
CA ASN A 210 -9.97 19.55 -11.98
C ASN A 210 -10.07 19.04 -10.52
N THR A 211 -9.65 17.79 -10.33
CA THR A 211 -9.58 17.13 -9.04
C THR A 211 -8.15 17.21 -8.53
N ASN A 212 -7.97 17.64 -7.27
CA ASN A 212 -6.66 17.89 -6.69
C ASN A 212 -6.20 16.67 -5.90
N ILE A 213 -4.97 16.23 -6.18
CA ILE A 213 -4.34 15.09 -5.52
C ILE A 213 -3.12 15.61 -4.77
N THR A 214 -3.01 15.24 -3.50
CA THR A 214 -1.87 15.60 -2.65
C THR A 214 -1.05 14.34 -2.36
N ALA A 215 0.15 14.26 -2.92
CA ALA A 215 1.01 13.08 -2.79
C ALA A 215 2.27 13.40 -1.96
N LEU A 216 2.80 12.37 -1.32
CA LEU A 216 4.10 12.42 -0.66
C LEU A 216 5.18 12.14 -1.71
N PHE A 217 6.09 13.07 -1.90
CA PHE A 217 7.23 12.96 -2.79
C PHE A 217 8.50 12.83 -1.98
N GLU A 218 9.31 11.83 -2.29
CA GLU A 218 10.46 11.49 -1.46
C GLU A 218 11.54 10.78 -2.28
N ARG A 219 12.79 10.94 -1.86
CA ARG A 219 13.91 10.20 -2.42
C ARG A 219 14.20 9.02 -1.53
N GLY A 220 14.44 7.87 -2.15
CA GLY A 220 15.03 6.73 -1.47
C GLY A 220 16.18 6.14 -2.26
N TRP A 221 17.19 5.65 -1.57
CA TRP A 221 18.37 5.08 -2.20
C TRP A 221 18.95 3.94 -1.39
N ASN A 222 19.74 3.12 -2.08
CA ASN A 222 20.65 2.16 -1.49
C ASN A 222 21.99 2.24 -2.23
N GLN A 223 22.88 1.28 -1.99
CA GLN A 223 24.21 1.25 -2.62
C GLN A 223 24.18 1.20 -4.16
N ASN A 224 23.08 0.72 -4.77
CA ASN A 224 22.99 0.44 -6.20
C ASN A 224 22.01 1.32 -6.96
N ASN A 225 20.98 1.83 -6.29
CA ASN A 225 19.87 2.52 -6.93
C ASN A 225 19.48 3.77 -6.15
N THR A 226 19.12 4.83 -6.87
CA THR A 226 18.42 5.99 -6.33
C THR A 226 17.06 6.08 -7.02
N VAL A 227 16.02 6.38 -6.24
CA VAL A 227 14.64 6.34 -6.69
C VAL A 227 13.91 7.60 -6.21
N ALA A 228 13.23 8.26 -7.14
CA ALA A 228 12.23 9.27 -6.84
C ALA A 228 10.86 8.59 -6.67
N MET A 229 10.21 8.79 -5.53
CA MET A 229 8.99 8.08 -5.16
C MET A 229 7.83 9.04 -4.92
N VAL A 230 6.66 8.71 -5.46
CA VAL A 230 5.40 9.43 -5.21
C VAL A 230 4.36 8.47 -4.64
N ASN A 231 3.88 8.77 -3.44
CA ASN A 231 3.01 7.91 -2.65
C ASN A 231 1.69 8.60 -2.31
N TRP A 232 0.56 7.96 -2.63
CA TRP A 232 -0.78 8.47 -2.29
C TRP A 232 -1.86 7.39 -2.27
N TYR A 233 -2.98 7.68 -1.61
CA TYR A 233 -4.23 6.92 -1.81
C TYR A 233 -5.06 7.60 -2.88
N ALA A 234 -5.53 6.83 -3.87
CA ALA A 234 -6.46 7.25 -4.90
C ALA A 234 -7.88 6.77 -4.58
N TRP A 235 -8.88 7.58 -4.95
CA TRP A 235 -10.29 7.23 -4.99
C TRP A 235 -10.96 7.95 -6.18
N GLN A 236 -12.24 7.66 -6.43
CA GLN A 236 -12.95 8.02 -7.68
C GLN A 236 -12.89 9.52 -8.02
N ASP A 237 -12.84 10.38 -7.02
CA ASP A 237 -12.85 11.84 -7.17
C ASP A 237 -11.77 12.52 -6.33
N GLY A 238 -10.62 11.88 -6.16
CA GLY A 238 -9.45 12.52 -5.55
C GLY A 238 -8.37 11.57 -5.09
N GLY A 239 -7.44 12.14 -4.35
CA GLY A 239 -6.41 11.36 -3.71
C GLY A 239 -5.62 12.16 -2.68
N HIS A 240 -5.09 11.46 -1.68
CA HIS A 240 -4.21 12.06 -0.69
C HIS A 240 -3.31 11.01 -0.06
N TYR A 241 -2.08 11.39 0.30
CA TYR A 241 -1.17 10.50 1.05
C TYR A 241 -1.60 10.20 2.50
N LYS A 242 -2.53 10.96 3.10
CA LYS A 242 -2.92 10.78 4.51
C LYS A 242 -4.22 9.99 4.58
N PRO A 243 -4.27 8.87 5.33
CA PRO A 243 -5.51 8.14 5.58
C PRO A 243 -6.63 9.02 6.15
N SER A 244 -6.29 10.00 7.00
CA SER A 244 -7.26 10.93 7.61
C SER A 244 -8.11 11.69 6.60
N ARG A 245 -7.60 11.94 5.40
CA ARG A 245 -8.32 12.65 4.34
C ARG A 245 -9.36 11.76 3.66
N TRP A 246 -9.05 10.48 3.53
CA TRP A 246 -10.02 9.49 3.09
C TRP A 246 -11.16 9.35 4.09
N PHE A 247 -10.89 9.34 5.41
CA PHE A 247 -11.96 9.24 6.43
C PHE A 247 -12.97 10.38 6.32
N LEU A 248 -12.51 11.61 6.06
CA LEU A 248 -13.39 12.76 5.85
C LEU A 248 -14.22 12.62 4.57
N ARG A 249 -13.61 12.11 3.49
CA ARG A 249 -14.30 11.85 2.21
C ARG A 249 -15.36 10.76 2.38
N ASP A 250 -15.00 9.66 3.03
CA ASP A 250 -15.87 8.52 3.28
C ASP A 250 -17.08 8.92 4.16
N LEU A 251 -16.88 9.78 5.16
CA LEU A 251 -17.98 10.33 5.95
C LEU A 251 -18.98 11.12 5.10
N GLN A 252 -18.49 11.91 4.13
CA GLN A 252 -19.37 12.64 3.20
C GLN A 252 -20.14 11.68 2.27
N SER A 253 -19.50 10.61 1.81
CA SER A 253 -20.14 9.58 0.98
C SER A 253 -21.20 8.80 1.76
N GLN A 254 -20.96 8.50 3.04
CA GLN A 254 -21.91 7.80 3.91
C GLN A 254 -23.24 8.56 4.06
N ILE A 255 -23.20 9.90 4.08
CA ILE A 255 -24.42 10.75 4.08
C ILE A 255 -25.28 10.50 2.83
N ARG A 256 -24.65 10.14 1.71
CA ARG A 256 -25.32 9.82 0.44
C ARG A 256 -25.67 8.34 0.30
N GLY A 257 -25.44 7.55 1.34
CA GLY A 257 -25.64 6.10 1.32
C GLY A 257 -24.59 5.33 0.53
N ASP A 258 -23.42 5.90 0.23
CA ASP A 258 -22.32 5.22 -0.45
C ASP A 258 -21.05 5.24 0.42
N ARG A 259 -19.99 4.59 -0.04
CA ARG A 259 -18.67 4.59 0.58
C ARG A 259 -17.60 4.97 -0.43
N THR A 260 -16.50 5.49 0.08
CA THR A 260 -15.36 5.83 -0.77
C THR A 260 -14.42 4.64 -0.86
N GLY A 261 -14.45 3.90 -1.96
CA GLY A 261 -13.42 2.89 -2.23
C GLY A 261 -12.05 3.53 -2.47
N TRP A 262 -10.96 2.84 -2.10
CA TRP A 262 -9.59 3.38 -2.19
C TRP A 262 -8.57 2.41 -2.79
N VAL A 263 -7.47 2.96 -3.29
CA VAL A 263 -6.28 2.23 -3.78
C VAL A 263 -5.04 2.95 -3.30
N ALA A 264 -4.14 2.26 -2.59
CA ALA A 264 -2.83 2.83 -2.27
C ALA A 264 -1.90 2.68 -3.48
N ILE A 265 -1.15 3.74 -3.78
CA ILE A 265 -0.28 3.83 -4.95
C ILE A 265 1.12 4.28 -4.50
N SER A 266 2.13 3.54 -4.95
CA SER A 266 3.54 3.92 -4.82
C SER A 266 4.17 3.87 -6.22
N LEU A 267 4.44 5.04 -6.77
CA LEU A 267 5.14 5.22 -8.04
C LEU A 267 6.62 5.47 -7.75
N ARG A 268 7.51 4.80 -8.48
CA ARG A 268 8.96 4.85 -8.28
C ARG A 268 9.67 5.02 -9.61
N LEU A 269 10.39 6.11 -9.78
CA LEU A 269 11.21 6.40 -10.95
C LEU A 269 12.69 6.20 -10.59
N TYR A 270 13.39 5.33 -11.31
CA TYR A 270 14.80 5.04 -11.04
C TYR A 270 15.69 6.12 -11.65
N ILE A 271 16.47 6.83 -10.84
CA ILE A 271 17.28 7.97 -11.26
C ILE A 271 18.77 7.69 -11.05
N SER A 272 19.64 8.54 -11.59
CA SER A 272 21.08 8.35 -11.45
C SER A 272 21.50 8.52 -9.99
N PRO A 273 22.54 7.80 -9.52
CA PRO A 273 23.09 8.02 -8.19
C PRO A 273 23.47 9.48 -7.99
N LEU A 274 23.16 10.03 -6.80
CA LEU A 274 23.45 11.41 -6.40
C LEU A 274 22.68 12.50 -7.19
N GLU A 275 21.76 12.14 -8.07
CA GLU A 275 20.91 13.10 -8.78
C GLU A 275 19.96 13.83 -7.81
N GLU A 276 19.77 15.12 -8.04
CA GLU A 276 18.84 15.93 -7.27
C GLU A 276 17.40 15.56 -7.61
N ILE A 277 16.62 15.15 -6.61
CA ILE A 277 15.26 14.66 -6.82
C ILE A 277 14.32 15.75 -7.36
N GLN A 278 14.56 17.02 -7.00
CA GLN A 278 13.76 18.16 -7.45
C GLN A 278 13.78 18.32 -8.98
N SER A 279 14.87 17.93 -9.64
CA SER A 279 14.97 17.97 -11.10
C SER A 279 13.99 17.02 -11.81
N ARG A 280 13.46 16.03 -11.08
CA ARG A 280 12.54 14.99 -11.58
C ARG A 280 11.10 15.16 -11.10
N GLU A 281 10.81 16.20 -10.31
CA GLU A 281 9.48 16.44 -9.75
C GLU A 281 8.42 16.62 -10.84
N GLU A 282 8.71 17.40 -11.88
CA GLU A 282 7.78 17.62 -13.00
C GLU A 282 7.50 16.30 -13.76
N GLU A 283 8.55 15.55 -14.09
CA GLU A 283 8.44 14.28 -14.81
C GLU A 283 7.59 13.27 -14.03
N ILE A 284 7.90 13.04 -12.76
CA ILE A 284 7.17 12.07 -11.94
C ILE A 284 5.73 12.53 -11.66
N THR A 285 5.50 13.84 -11.60
CA THR A 285 4.15 14.41 -11.46
C THR A 285 3.30 14.13 -12.69
N ILE A 286 3.84 14.31 -13.90
CA ILE A 286 3.16 13.98 -15.15
C ILE A 286 2.81 12.47 -15.20
N ILE A 287 3.73 11.61 -14.77
CA ILE A 287 3.48 10.16 -14.68
C ILE A 287 2.39 9.88 -13.64
N ALA A 288 2.43 10.51 -12.46
CA ALA A 288 1.43 10.35 -11.41
C ALA A 288 0.03 10.78 -11.87
N GLN A 289 -0.08 11.87 -12.64
CA GLN A 289 -1.34 12.30 -13.27
C GLN A 289 -1.89 11.23 -14.22
N LYS A 290 -1.03 10.65 -15.07
CA LYS A 290 -1.42 9.56 -15.99
C LYS A 290 -1.87 8.30 -15.24
N VAL A 291 -1.14 7.92 -14.19
CA VAL A 291 -1.52 6.79 -13.31
C VAL A 291 -2.87 7.06 -12.65
N GLN A 292 -3.07 8.25 -12.07
CA GLN A 292 -4.33 8.64 -11.44
C GLN A 292 -5.49 8.59 -12.43
N LYS A 293 -5.31 9.12 -13.65
CA LYS A 293 -6.31 9.05 -14.72
C LYS A 293 -6.72 7.61 -15.02
N GLN A 294 -5.74 6.73 -15.22
CA GLN A 294 -6.00 5.30 -15.50
C GLN A 294 -6.71 4.59 -14.35
N ILE A 295 -6.35 4.90 -13.11
CA ILE A 295 -7.03 4.36 -11.93
C ILE A 295 -8.47 4.85 -11.87
N MET A 296 -8.72 6.14 -12.11
CA MET A 296 -10.07 6.71 -12.13
C MET A 296 -10.92 6.10 -13.26
N GLU A 297 -10.41 5.96 -14.48
CA GLU A 297 -11.10 5.30 -15.58
C GLU A 297 -11.52 3.85 -15.25
N LYS A 298 -10.69 3.16 -14.47
CA LYS A 298 -10.98 1.77 -14.07
C LYS A 298 -11.92 1.67 -12.87
N ILE A 299 -12.04 2.71 -12.06
CA ILE A 299 -12.86 2.79 -10.84
C ILE A 299 -14.21 3.50 -11.09
N ASN A 300 -14.37 4.22 -12.20
CA ASN A 300 -15.60 4.90 -12.60
C ASN A 300 -16.55 4.02 -13.43
#